data_AF-A0A9E2MGK5-F1
#
_entry.id   AF-A0A9E2MGK5-F1
#
_cell.length_a   1.000
_cell.length_b   1.000
_cell.length_c   1.000
_cell.angle_alpha   90.00
_cell.angle_beta   90.00
_cell.angle_gamma   90.00
#
_symmetry.space_group_name_H-M   'P 1'
#
loop_
_entity.id
_entity.type
_entity.pdbx_description
1 polymer ?
#
loop_
_entity_poly.entity_id
_entity_poly.type
_entity_poly.pdbx_seq_one_letter_code
_entity_poly.pdbx_strand_id
1 'polypeptide(L)'
;MPLDDGTGMIESIEDRQRMFSRLAPTPRGEYRQIIIANPDQVVLVFACTQPDPRLRMLDRFLIVAEEAETPALIVFNKIDLMGEKTAKKMFGHYASIGYPVIYTSAQTGEGVAELHERLMGKVSVLAGPSGAGKSSLLNIIQPGLGLVVRDVSRATRKGRHTTVVREMFPLDGGGYVADTPG
;
A
#
# COMPACT_ATOMS: atom_id res chain seq x y z
N MET A 1 4.48 13.75 29.18
CA MET A 1 3.07 14.22 29.30
C MET A 1 2.88 15.45 28.41
N PRO A 2 1.68 15.73 27.84
CA PRO A 2 1.48 16.98 27.10
C PRO A 2 1.73 18.17 28.03
N LEU A 3 2.44 19.17 27.50
CA LEU A 3 2.66 20.45 28.15
C LEU A 3 1.36 21.27 28.13
N ASP A 4 1.24 22.24 29.03
CA ASP A 4 0.02 23.05 29.20
C ASP A 4 -0.36 23.86 27.94
N ASP A 5 0.56 24.03 26.99
CA ASP A 5 0.33 24.70 25.70
C ASP A 5 -0.15 23.75 24.59
N GLY A 6 -0.42 22.48 24.91
CA GLY A 6 -0.84 21.45 23.96
C GLY A 6 0.30 20.85 23.13
N THR A 7 1.56 21.21 23.42
CA THR A 7 2.72 20.56 22.81
C THR A 7 3.15 19.33 23.60
N GLY A 8 3.98 18.48 22.99
CA GLY A 8 4.53 17.29 23.64
C GLY A 8 5.94 17.01 23.14
N MET A 9 6.72 16.31 23.96
CA MET A 9 8.07 15.87 23.62
C MET A 9 8.11 14.34 23.56
N ILE A 10 8.79 13.80 22.55
CA ILE A 10 9.09 12.37 22.48
C ILE A 10 10.18 12.08 23.53
N GLU A 11 9.81 11.40 24.61
CA GLU A 11 10.73 11.06 25.70
C GLU A 11 11.53 9.78 25.39
N SER A 12 10.90 8.82 24.70
CA SER A 12 11.51 7.55 24.32
C SER A 12 10.90 6.98 23.05
N ILE A 13 11.64 6.12 22.37
CA ILE A 13 11.18 5.33 21.22
C ILE A 13 11.36 3.87 21.60
N GLU A 14 10.30 3.08 21.52
CA GLU A 14 10.36 1.65 21.78
C GLU A 14 11.10 0.89 20.68
N ASP A 15 11.63 -0.28 21.03
CA ASP A 15 12.27 -1.18 20.08
C ASP A 15 11.28 -1.61 18.99
N ARG A 16 11.73 -1.55 17.74
CA ARG A 16 10.91 -1.94 16.59
C ARG A 16 10.91 -3.46 16.46
N GLN A 17 9.73 -4.05 16.45
CA GLN A 17 9.55 -5.49 16.22
C GLN A 17 9.54 -5.83 14.72
N ARG A 18 8.97 -4.95 13.88
CA ARG A 18 8.88 -5.16 12.43
C ARG A 18 9.22 -3.88 11.68
N MET A 19 9.80 -4.02 10.49
CA MET A 19 10.18 -2.86 9.67
C MET A 19 10.02 -3.17 8.19
N PHE A 20 9.18 -2.40 7.51
CA PHE A 20 9.11 -2.45 6.05
C PHE A 20 10.00 -1.35 5.47
N SER A 21 11.00 -1.70 4.66
CA SER A 21 12.00 -0.76 4.15
C SER A 21 12.18 -0.88 2.63
N ARG A 22 12.53 0.23 1.97
CA ARG A 22 12.94 0.26 0.57
C ARG A 22 14.43 0.47 0.48
N LEU A 23 15.11 -0.32 -0.35
CA LEU A 23 16.47 0.01 -0.77
C LEU A 23 16.41 1.21 -1.72
N ALA A 24 16.95 2.35 -1.31
CA ALA A 24 17.11 3.50 -2.17
C ALA A 24 18.42 3.33 -2.96
N PRO A 25 18.39 3.32 -4.32
CA PRO A 25 19.61 3.29 -5.11
C PRO A 25 20.27 4.67 -5.00
N THR A 26 21.27 4.80 -4.14
CA THR A 26 22.11 6.00 -4.07
C THR A 26 23.54 5.67 -4.49
N PRO A 27 24.28 6.62 -5.10
CA PRO A 27 25.68 6.40 -5.51
C PRO A 27 26.66 6.08 -4.37
N ARG A 28 26.22 6.14 -3.10
CA ARG A 28 27.07 5.99 -1.90
C ARG A 28 26.77 4.74 -1.05
N GLY A 29 25.99 3.78 -1.56
CA GLY A 29 25.74 2.49 -0.92
C GLY A 29 24.26 2.18 -0.67
N GLU A 30 24.02 1.05 0.01
CA GLU A 30 22.70 0.51 0.36
C GLU A 30 22.06 1.33 1.50
N TYR A 31 21.33 2.38 1.16
CA TYR A 31 20.50 3.09 2.14
C TYR A 31 19.12 2.42 2.24
N ARG A 32 18.87 1.73 3.36
CA ARG A 32 17.53 1.21 3.69
C ARG A 32 16.64 2.36 4.16
N GLN A 33 15.81 2.87 3.26
CA GLN A 33 14.80 3.85 3.61
C GLN A 33 13.63 3.13 4.31
N ILE A 34 13.62 3.16 5.64
CA ILE A 34 12.51 2.64 6.47
C ILE A 34 11.24 3.32 6.00
N ILE A 35 10.23 2.56 5.58
CA ILE A 35 8.95 3.10 5.07
C ILE A 35 7.97 3.25 6.23
N ILE A 36 7.83 2.20 7.04
CA ILE A 36 7.02 2.16 8.26
C ILE A 36 7.67 1.20 9.29
N ALA A 37 7.47 1.50 10.57
CA ALA A 37 7.84 0.62 11.68
C ALA A 37 6.58 0.00 12.28
N ASN A 38 6.68 -1.26 12.69
CA ASN A 38 5.63 -2.08 13.31
C ASN A 38 4.28 -2.13 12.56
N PRO A 39 4.25 -2.32 11.22
CA PRO A 39 2.98 -2.61 10.56
C PRO A 39 2.46 -4.00 10.97
N ASP A 40 1.15 -4.13 11.12
CA ASP A 40 0.47 -5.42 11.27
C ASP A 40 0.42 -6.18 9.94
N GLN A 41 0.40 -5.44 8.81
CA GLN A 41 0.42 -6.02 7.47
C GLN A 41 0.92 -5.04 6.40
N VAL A 42 1.41 -5.60 5.30
CA VAL A 42 1.66 -4.89 4.03
C VAL A 42 0.56 -5.25 3.04
N VAL A 43 -0.06 -4.24 2.44
CA VAL A 43 -1.07 -4.40 1.38
C VAL A 43 -0.44 -4.03 0.04
N LEU A 44 -0.18 -5.05 -0.77
CA LEU A 44 0.49 -4.95 -2.06
C LEU A 44 -0.52 -4.79 -3.19
N VAL A 45 -0.74 -3.55 -3.63
CA VAL A 45 -1.73 -3.20 -4.65
C VAL A 45 -1.09 -3.16 -6.03
N PHE A 46 -1.57 -4.04 -6.92
CA PHE A 46 -1.16 -4.13 -8.33
C PHE A 46 -2.38 -4.04 -9.23
N ALA A 47 -2.28 -3.37 -10.38
CA ALA A 47 -3.33 -3.44 -11.38
C ALA A 47 -3.23 -4.76 -12.17
N CYS A 48 -4.36 -5.40 -12.48
CA CYS A 48 -4.42 -6.54 -13.39
C CYS A 48 -3.99 -6.15 -14.80
N THR A 49 -4.29 -4.92 -15.22
CA THR A 49 -3.90 -4.34 -16.49
C THR A 49 -3.88 -2.82 -16.39
N GLN A 50 -3.20 -2.16 -17.32
CA GLN A 50 -3.11 -0.70 -17.45
C GLN A 50 -2.77 0.03 -16.13
N PRO A 51 -1.50 -0.03 -15.65
CA PRO A 51 -0.35 -0.64 -16.31
C PRO A 51 -0.29 -2.16 -16.14
N ASP A 52 0.44 -2.85 -17.02
CA ASP A 52 0.68 -4.28 -16.87
C ASP A 52 1.36 -4.58 -15.52
N PRO A 53 0.90 -5.63 -14.81
CA PRO A 53 1.44 -5.96 -13.50
C PRO A 53 2.89 -6.39 -13.62
N ARG A 54 3.75 -5.68 -12.88
CA ARG A 54 5.17 -6.04 -12.75
C ARG A 54 5.32 -7.14 -11.71
N LEU A 55 5.01 -8.39 -12.05
CA LEU A 55 5.01 -9.52 -11.09
C LEU A 55 6.36 -9.72 -10.39
N ARG A 56 7.49 -9.54 -11.09
CA ARG A 56 8.81 -9.56 -10.44
C ARG A 56 8.98 -8.52 -9.34
N MET A 57 8.27 -7.39 -9.40
CA MET A 57 8.25 -6.39 -8.34
C MET A 57 7.37 -6.84 -7.18
N LEU A 58 6.23 -7.48 -7.46
CA LEU A 58 5.39 -8.10 -6.43
C LEU A 58 6.20 -9.16 -5.65
N ASP A 59 6.86 -10.08 -6.34
CA ASP A 59 7.66 -11.13 -5.70
C ASP A 59 8.75 -10.55 -4.80
N ARG A 60 9.41 -9.47 -5.24
CA ARG A 60 10.40 -8.76 -4.41
C ARG A 60 9.79 -8.13 -3.16
N PHE A 61 8.58 -7.58 -3.25
CA PHE A 61 7.90 -7.06 -2.07
C PHE A 61 7.48 -8.18 -1.11
N LEU A 62 7.06 -9.33 -1.63
CA LEU A 62 6.76 -10.51 -0.81
C LEU A 62 8.00 -10.97 -0.05
N ILE A 63 9.16 -11.07 -0.73
CA ILE A 63 10.43 -11.40 -0.07
C ILE A 63 10.76 -10.41 1.06
N VAL A 64 10.59 -9.11 0.83
CA VAL A 64 10.85 -8.09 1.86
C VAL A 64 9.85 -8.20 3.03
N ALA A 65 8.58 -8.53 2.75
CA ALA A 65 7.57 -8.71 3.78
C ALA A 65 7.87 -9.95 4.65
N GLU A 66 8.28 -11.06 4.02
CA GLU A 66 8.70 -12.29 4.70
C GLU A 66 9.97 -12.08 5.53
N GLU A 67 11.00 -11.40 5.00
CA GLU A 67 12.23 -11.05 5.74
C GLU A 67 11.91 -10.19 6.98
N ALA A 68 10.86 -9.36 6.89
CA ALA A 68 10.39 -8.51 7.98
C ALA A 68 9.32 -9.16 8.87
N GLU A 69 9.03 -10.45 8.69
CA GLU A 69 7.97 -11.20 9.39
C GLU A 69 6.64 -10.45 9.43
N THR A 70 6.32 -9.74 8.33
CA THR A 70 5.15 -8.89 8.22
C THR A 70 4.16 -9.53 7.25
N PRO A 71 2.93 -9.88 7.71
CA PRO A 71 1.90 -10.46 6.85
C PRO A 71 1.65 -9.64 5.59
N ALA A 72 1.66 -10.29 4.43
CA ALA A 72 1.38 -9.65 3.15
C ALA A 72 -0.03 -9.99 2.64
N LEU A 73 -0.78 -8.96 2.23
CA LEU A 73 -2.05 -9.06 1.52
C LEU A 73 -1.87 -8.58 0.09
N ILE A 74 -2.20 -9.41 -0.89
CA ILE A 74 -2.10 -9.04 -2.30
C ILE A 74 -3.46 -8.54 -2.78
N VAL A 75 -3.46 -7.36 -3.42
CA VAL A 75 -4.66 -6.77 -4.02
C VAL A 75 -4.44 -6.58 -5.51
N PHE A 76 -5.17 -7.34 -6.31
CA PHE A 76 -5.22 -7.17 -7.76
C PHE A 76 -6.41 -6.29 -8.14
N ASN A 77 -6.13 -5.03 -8.48
CA ASN A 77 -7.12 -4.02 -8.81
C ASN A 77 -7.39 -3.93 -10.32
N LYS A 78 -8.47 -3.23 -10.70
CA LYS A 78 -8.90 -3.01 -12.09
C LYS A 78 -9.42 -4.28 -12.78
N ILE A 79 -10.09 -5.15 -12.02
CA ILE A 79 -10.69 -6.36 -12.60
C ILE A 79 -11.83 -6.04 -13.57
N ASP A 80 -12.41 -4.85 -13.51
CA ASP A 80 -13.37 -4.32 -14.50
C ASP A 80 -12.80 -4.30 -15.93
N LEU A 81 -11.49 -4.15 -16.10
CA LEU A 81 -10.83 -4.11 -17.42
C LEU A 81 -10.45 -5.50 -17.97
N MET A 82 -10.24 -6.50 -17.10
CA MET A 82 -9.74 -7.83 -17.47
C MET A 82 -10.79 -8.95 -17.30
N GLY A 83 -11.75 -8.75 -16.40
CA GLY A 83 -12.66 -9.77 -15.89
C GLY A 83 -12.03 -10.61 -14.78
N GLU A 84 -12.78 -10.84 -13.71
CA GLU A 84 -12.33 -11.58 -12.52
C GLU A 84 -11.86 -13.00 -12.84
N LYS A 85 -12.57 -13.74 -13.71
CA LYS A 85 -12.19 -15.11 -14.11
C LYS A 85 -10.80 -15.15 -14.75
N THR A 86 -10.49 -14.17 -15.59
CA THR A 86 -9.19 -14.05 -16.26
C THR A 86 -8.11 -13.67 -15.25
N ALA A 87 -8.39 -12.72 -14.36
CA ALA A 87 -7.48 -12.33 -13.29
C ALA A 87 -7.16 -13.50 -12.34
N LYS A 88 -8.16 -14.28 -11.94
CA LYS A 88 -7.99 -15.51 -11.13
C LYS A 88 -7.13 -16.55 -11.84
N LYS A 89 -7.35 -16.77 -13.14
CA LYS A 89 -6.52 -17.69 -13.93
C LYS A 89 -5.06 -17.24 -14.01
N MET A 90 -4.81 -15.93 -14.13
CA MET A 90 -3.46 -15.39 -14.31
C MET A 90 -2.70 -15.30 -12.97
N PHE A 91 -3.36 -14.85 -11.91
CA PHE A 91 -2.71 -14.50 -10.65
C PHE A 91 -3.06 -15.42 -9.47
N GLY A 92 -4.00 -16.36 -9.64
CA GLY A 92 -4.47 -17.23 -8.55
C GLY A 92 -3.39 -18.15 -7.96
N HIS A 93 -2.25 -18.31 -8.63
CA HIS A 93 -1.12 -19.06 -8.09
C HIS A 93 -0.58 -18.47 -6.78
N TYR A 94 -0.67 -17.15 -6.58
CA TYR A 94 -0.28 -16.52 -5.31
C TYR A 94 -1.12 -17.02 -4.12
N ALA A 95 -2.42 -17.27 -4.34
CA ALA A 95 -3.28 -17.88 -3.34
C ALA A 95 -2.91 -19.35 -3.08
N SER A 96 -2.54 -20.09 -4.13
CA SER A 96 -2.14 -21.50 -4.00
C SER A 96 -0.85 -21.71 -3.20
N ILE A 97 0.01 -20.69 -3.14
CA ILE A 97 1.25 -20.70 -2.33
C ILE A 97 1.07 -20.05 -0.95
N GLY A 98 -0.17 -19.73 -0.55
CA GLY A 98 -0.51 -19.34 0.82
C GLY A 98 -0.75 -17.85 1.08
N TYR A 99 -0.57 -16.97 0.08
CA TYR A 99 -0.85 -15.55 0.28
C TYR A 99 -2.35 -15.25 0.16
N PRO A 100 -2.93 -14.43 1.05
CA PRO A 100 -4.27 -13.91 0.85
C PRO A 100 -4.29 -12.98 -0.37
N VAL A 101 -5.28 -13.17 -1.25
CA VAL A 101 -5.45 -12.41 -2.49
C VAL A 101 -6.87 -11.87 -2.56
N ILE A 102 -7.01 -10.56 -2.80
CA ILE A 102 -8.30 -9.90 -3.09
C ILE A 102 -8.26 -9.34 -4.50
N TYR A 103 -9.32 -9.60 -5.25
CA TYR A 103 -9.56 -9.02 -6.56
C TYR A 103 -10.50 -7.82 -6.41
N THR A 104 -10.08 -6.65 -6.87
CA THR A 104 -10.80 -5.40 -6.64
C THR A 104 -11.02 -4.61 -7.92
N SER A 105 -12.05 -3.77 -7.90
CA SER A 105 -12.20 -2.67 -8.83
C SER A 105 -12.60 -1.42 -8.07
N ALA A 106 -11.71 -0.42 -8.08
CA ALA A 106 -12.06 0.91 -7.61
C ALA A 106 -13.15 1.58 -8.47
N GLN A 107 -13.38 1.12 -9.70
CA GLN A 107 -14.40 1.69 -10.59
C GLN A 107 -15.80 1.14 -10.28
N THR A 108 -15.93 -0.17 -10.05
CA THR A 108 -17.23 -0.82 -9.80
C THR A 108 -17.52 -1.02 -8.32
N GLY A 109 -16.51 -0.93 -7.44
CA GLY A 109 -16.61 -1.20 -6.01
C GLY A 109 -16.44 -2.67 -5.64
N GLU A 110 -16.27 -3.57 -6.63
CA GLU A 110 -16.05 -4.99 -6.38
C GLU A 110 -14.81 -5.21 -5.50
N GLY A 111 -14.93 -6.10 -4.52
CA GLY A 111 -13.87 -6.47 -3.57
C GLY A 111 -13.47 -5.38 -2.58
N VAL A 112 -14.01 -4.15 -2.67
CA VAL A 112 -13.63 -3.04 -1.77
C VAL A 112 -14.09 -3.29 -0.34
N ALA A 113 -15.29 -3.86 -0.15
CA ALA A 113 -15.78 -4.23 1.18
C ALA A 113 -14.88 -5.28 1.85
N GLU A 114 -14.47 -6.31 1.12
CA GLU A 114 -13.53 -7.32 1.63
C GLU A 114 -12.17 -6.70 1.99
N LEU A 115 -11.66 -5.80 1.15
CA LEU A 115 -10.43 -5.06 1.45
C LEU A 115 -10.58 -4.20 2.71
N HIS A 116 -11.70 -3.50 2.88
CA HIS A 116 -11.98 -2.71 4.07
C HIS A 116 -11.96 -3.59 5.32
N GLU A 117 -12.66 -4.73 5.31
CA GLU A 117 -12.67 -5.68 6.42
C GLU A 117 -11.27 -6.18 6.80
N ARG A 118 -10.38 -6.39 5.82
CA ARG A 118 -8.99 -6.79 6.09
C ARG A 118 -8.16 -5.69 6.75
N LEU A 119 -8.50 -4.43 6.53
CA LEU A 119 -7.78 -3.25 7.06
C LEU A 119 -8.24 -2.85 8.47
N MET A 120 -9.52 -3.08 8.80
CA MET A 120 -10.09 -2.68 10.09
C MET A 120 -9.28 -3.21 11.27
N GLY A 121 -9.02 -2.33 12.24
CA GLY A 121 -8.33 -2.64 13.48
C GLY A 121 -6.82 -2.90 13.35
N LYS A 122 -6.22 -2.65 12.18
CA LYS A 122 -4.79 -2.91 11.91
C LYS A 122 -4.04 -1.68 11.47
N VAL A 123 -2.75 -1.63 11.75
CA VAL A 123 -1.79 -0.71 11.12
C VAL A 123 -1.31 -1.32 9.81
N SER A 124 -1.78 -0.79 8.71
CA SER A 124 -1.51 -1.31 7.36
C SER A 124 -0.66 -0.34 6.58
N VAL A 125 0.27 -0.86 5.76
CA VAL A 125 1.00 -0.05 4.79
C VAL A 125 0.60 -0.44 3.38
N LEU A 126 0.16 0.52 2.57
CA LEU A 126 -0.13 0.28 1.16
C LEU A 126 1.11 0.54 0.32
N ALA A 127 1.48 -0.46 -0.48
CA ALA A 127 2.63 -0.38 -1.39
C ALA A 127 2.27 -0.94 -2.77
N GLY A 128 2.97 -0.47 -3.80
CA GLY A 128 2.79 -0.93 -5.17
C GLY A 128 3.05 0.16 -6.21
N PRO A 129 3.07 -0.18 -7.51
CA PRO A 129 3.35 0.76 -8.58
C PRO A 129 2.43 1.99 -8.59
N SER A 130 2.93 3.10 -9.13
CA SER A 130 2.06 4.21 -9.55
C SER A 130 1.06 3.73 -10.60
N GLY A 131 -0.18 4.22 -10.54
CA GLY A 131 -1.26 3.80 -11.44
C GLY A 131 -1.96 2.48 -11.06
N ALA A 132 -1.52 1.77 -10.01
CA ALA A 132 -2.18 0.56 -9.53
C ALA A 132 -3.56 0.82 -8.88
N GLY A 133 -3.85 2.07 -8.51
CA GLY A 133 -5.14 2.48 -7.93
C GLY A 133 -5.20 2.48 -6.39
N LYS A 134 -4.05 2.55 -5.69
CA LYS A 134 -3.97 2.68 -4.22
C LYS A 134 -4.84 3.82 -3.67
N SER A 135 -4.59 5.04 -4.14
CA SER A 135 -5.33 6.23 -3.69
C SER A 135 -6.82 6.17 -4.03
N SER A 136 -7.17 5.56 -5.18
CA SER A 136 -8.58 5.35 -5.56
C SER A 136 -9.28 4.39 -4.60
N LEU A 137 -8.67 3.25 -4.27
CA LEU A 137 -9.22 2.30 -3.29
C LEU A 137 -9.36 2.95 -1.91
N LEU A 138 -8.34 3.69 -1.46
CA LEU A 138 -8.38 4.36 -0.16
C LEU A 138 -9.48 5.42 -0.08
N ASN A 139 -9.66 6.23 -1.12
CA ASN A 139 -10.73 7.24 -1.14
C ASN A 139 -12.15 6.63 -1.08
N ILE A 140 -12.32 5.38 -1.54
CA ILE A 140 -13.60 4.67 -1.43
C ILE A 140 -13.76 4.09 -0.03
N ILE A 141 -12.70 3.50 0.52
CA ILE A 141 -12.70 2.88 1.86
C ILE A 141 -12.91 3.93 2.95
N GLN A 142 -12.22 5.05 2.85
CA GLN A 142 -12.34 6.17 3.77
C GLN A 142 -12.70 7.43 2.97
N PRO A 143 -14.01 7.68 2.78
CA PRO A 143 -14.49 8.92 2.19
C PRO A 143 -13.94 10.13 2.98
N GLY A 144 -13.56 11.19 2.26
CA GLY A 144 -13.03 12.42 2.87
C GLY A 144 -11.51 12.49 3.04
N LEU A 145 -10.77 11.41 2.74
CA LEU A 145 -9.31 11.40 2.69
C LEU A 145 -8.70 12.41 1.71
N GLY A 146 -9.40 12.68 0.61
CA GLY A 146 -8.98 13.67 -0.39
C GLY A 146 -7.66 13.33 -1.09
N LEU A 147 -7.25 12.05 -1.14
CA LEU A 147 -6.00 11.66 -1.77
C LEU A 147 -6.04 11.97 -3.27
N VAL A 148 -5.00 12.62 -3.77
CA VAL A 148 -4.90 13.01 -5.17
C VAL A 148 -4.78 11.76 -6.05
N VAL A 149 -5.86 11.43 -6.77
CA VAL A 149 -5.84 10.41 -7.82
C VAL A 149 -5.30 11.05 -9.10
N ARG A 150 -3.99 10.92 -9.34
CA ARG A 150 -3.44 11.29 -10.65
C ARG A 150 -3.73 10.17 -11.63
N ASP A 151 -4.59 10.43 -12.62
CA ASP A 151 -4.68 9.58 -13.81
C ASP A 151 -3.28 9.36 -14.38
N VAL A 152 -3.05 8.19 -14.98
CA VAL A 152 -1.77 7.83 -15.61
C VAL A 152 -1.56 8.74 -16.83
N SER A 153 -1.17 9.99 -16.59
CA SER A 153 -1.03 11.00 -17.62
C SER A 153 0.25 10.71 -18.40
N ARG A 154 0.09 10.38 -19.68
CA ARG A 154 1.09 10.53 -20.74
C ARG A 154 1.61 11.97 -20.75
N ALA A 155 2.56 12.32 -19.88
CA ALA A 155 3.27 13.60 -19.98
C ALA A 155 4.61 13.54 -19.24
N THR A 156 5.68 13.39 -20.00
CA THR A 156 6.98 13.93 -19.64
C THR A 156 6.87 15.45 -19.53
N ARG A 157 7.16 16.03 -18.36
CA ARG A 157 7.97 17.25 -18.17
C ARG A 157 7.85 17.81 -16.74
N LYS A 158 9.03 17.99 -16.13
CA LYS A 158 9.40 18.92 -15.04
C LYS A 158 8.25 19.59 -14.24
N GLY A 159 8.23 19.32 -12.94
CA GLY A 159 7.63 20.19 -11.93
C GLY A 159 6.99 19.37 -10.80
N ARG A 160 7.68 19.17 -9.66
CA ARG A 160 7.67 20.05 -8.48
C ARG A 160 6.51 19.68 -7.53
N HIS A 161 6.90 19.13 -6.37
CA HIS A 161 6.09 18.69 -5.22
C HIS A 161 5.09 17.55 -5.51
N THR A 162 5.61 16.32 -5.53
CA THR A 162 4.81 15.11 -5.23
C THR A 162 4.92 14.89 -3.72
N THR A 163 3.79 14.84 -3.02
CA THR A 163 3.68 14.81 -1.55
C THR A 163 4.73 13.91 -0.90
N VAL A 164 5.64 14.52 -0.12
CA VAL A 164 6.83 13.88 0.49
C VAL A 164 6.54 13.39 1.92
N VAL A 165 5.31 13.57 2.41
CA VAL A 165 4.94 13.25 3.79
C VAL A 165 4.30 11.87 3.83
N ARG A 166 4.89 10.98 4.63
CA ARG A 166 4.32 9.68 4.99
C ARG A 166 3.28 9.94 6.05
N GLU A 167 2.06 10.18 5.62
CA GLU A 167 0.93 10.36 6.53
C GLU A 167 0.29 9.00 6.83
N MET A 168 -0.08 8.84 8.09
CA MET A 168 -0.85 7.70 8.56
C MET A 168 -2.28 8.20 8.78
N PHE A 169 -3.22 7.58 8.09
CA PHE A 169 -4.62 7.97 8.11
C PHE A 169 -5.40 7.01 9.01
N PRO A 170 -6.19 7.52 9.97
CA PRO A 170 -7.12 6.67 10.70
C PRO A 170 -8.23 6.19 9.74
N LEU A 171 -8.69 4.96 9.94
CA LEU A 171 -9.87 4.43 9.27
C LEU A 171 -11.09 4.48 10.20
N ASP A 172 -12.24 4.78 9.62
CA ASP A 172 -13.54 4.61 10.27
C ASP A 172 -13.72 3.13 10.63
N GLY A 173 -14.11 2.86 11.88
CA GLY A 173 -14.14 1.49 12.42
C GLY A 173 -12.81 1.00 13.01
N GLY A 174 -11.76 1.84 12.98
CA GLY A 174 -10.50 1.62 13.70
C GLY A 174 -9.39 1.06 12.82
N GLY A 175 -8.15 1.28 13.27
CA GLY A 175 -6.93 0.97 12.50
C GLY A 175 -6.38 2.19 11.76
N TYR A 176 -5.27 1.97 11.08
CA TYR A 176 -4.51 3.01 10.42
C TYR A 176 -3.95 2.54 9.08
N VAL A 177 -3.90 3.44 8.10
CA VAL A 177 -3.25 3.19 6.82
C VAL A 177 -2.16 4.21 6.57
N ALA A 178 -0.95 3.74 6.30
CA ALA A 178 0.10 4.54 5.70
C ALA A 178 0.10 4.39 4.17
N ASP A 179 -0.03 5.49 3.44
CA ASP A 179 0.20 5.51 1.99
C ASP A 179 1.68 5.78 1.71
N THR A 180 2.26 5.00 0.80
CA THR A 180 3.67 5.08 0.47
C THR A 180 3.82 5.33 -1.03
N PRO A 181 4.65 6.31 -1.43
CA PRO A 181 4.97 6.49 -2.85
C PRO A 181 5.59 5.20 -3.41
N GLY A 182 5.18 4.84 -4.63
CA GLY A 182 5.68 3.66 -5.36
C GLY A 182 7.19 3.66 -5.57
#